data_AF-A0A1Y5PGE9-F1
#
_entry.id   AF-A0A1Y5PGE9-F1
#
_cell.length_a   1.000
_cell.length_b   1.000
_cell.length_c   1.000
_cell.angle_alpha   90.00
_cell.angle_beta   90.00
_cell.angle_gamma   90.00
#
_symmetry.space_group_name_H-M   'P 1'
#
loop_
_entity.id
_entity.type
_entity.pdbx_description
1 polymer ?
#
loop_
_entity_poly.entity_id
_entity_poly.type
_entity_poly.pdbx_seq_one_letter_code
_entity_poly.pdbx_strand_id
1 'polypeptide(L)'
;MTQLCNDWQRIGDDDVTTIKQVCLGVAIAGVVAGAGSAVATAVASADSGSPDSSGAPKTSSSSGSTARSGKPAAKAGGVVTGPRRSATATKAAPAASAAKPTARRTIMPMRLAAALSLPAPSLPLAPAGSVTTGNSYRSAGVTVINVVNDAVNPTDVHVLVIGVDGTNLRRVIAGDNPNFDALMGDSVTGVASIVGHTTISNPSWTAILTGAWDNQTGVINNIFTADTYMKWPTVINQLEYYNSEIDTMVIADWDVITDIAQAGQYPVDTYSFVPQVPGDANWSLTDAEVTSQTVAAIESGEPPNFLFSYLVQVDEAGHQYGGASPQYAAAINRTDTNIGAIMEAVNTSGENWTVIVVTDHGHQPQLGFGHGFQSPDETSTWVIANGDGFDPGRMNLAYSIVDVTPTVLSLFGGPPPTGSPGVSLTTLGSSNVLPDDLDQALLDAIARNGWPDIATNVALSVRTIFASIPYFLDGGINSITATLQGIADDNIFLISQLAAVAKVVVQVLGNVGVAATSALAELVAWMTGVDIVAQGHPLPPPSVATEPQIPSVLVA
;
A
#
# COMPACT_ATOMS: atom_id res chain seq x y z
N MET A 1 2.18 -21.56 -30.74
CA MET A 1 1.96 -22.04 -29.34
C MET A 1 2.71 -23.35 -29.01
N THR A 2 2.50 -24.45 -29.74
CA THR A 2 3.15 -25.76 -29.45
C THR A 2 4.68 -25.70 -29.42
N GLN A 3 5.30 -24.87 -30.27
CA GLN A 3 6.75 -24.75 -30.37
C GLN A 3 7.34 -23.94 -29.20
N LEU A 4 6.66 -22.85 -28.79
CA LEU A 4 6.94 -22.12 -27.55
C LEU A 4 6.80 -23.00 -26.29
N CYS A 5 5.89 -23.99 -26.29
CA CYS A 5 5.82 -24.98 -25.19
C CYS A 5 6.93 -26.05 -25.25
N ASN A 6 7.50 -26.34 -26.43
CA ASN A 6 8.53 -27.38 -26.58
C ASN A 6 9.91 -26.88 -26.13
N ASP A 7 10.25 -25.60 -26.35
CA ASP A 7 11.53 -25.03 -25.89
C ASP A 7 11.62 -24.97 -24.34
N TRP A 8 10.49 -25.10 -23.64
CA TRP A 8 10.39 -25.10 -22.18
C TRP A 8 10.51 -26.51 -21.55
N GLN A 9 10.63 -27.59 -22.34
CA GLN A 9 10.78 -28.98 -21.85
C GLN A 9 12.16 -29.30 -21.22
N ARG A 10 12.86 -28.30 -20.65
CA ARG A 10 14.13 -28.47 -19.93
C ARG A 10 14.05 -28.20 -18.43
N ILE A 11 12.85 -27.89 -17.92
CA ILE A 11 12.55 -27.68 -16.50
C ILE A 11 11.44 -28.69 -16.12
N GLY A 12 11.42 -29.16 -14.87
CA GLY A 12 10.77 -30.41 -14.44
C GLY A 12 9.24 -30.48 -14.65
N ASP A 13 8.73 -31.72 -14.69
CA ASP A 13 7.35 -32.04 -15.13
C ASP A 13 6.22 -31.43 -14.26
N ASP A 14 6.46 -31.12 -12.98
CA ASP A 14 5.42 -30.65 -12.06
C ASP A 14 5.03 -29.16 -12.26
N ASP A 15 5.96 -28.31 -12.72
CA ASP A 15 5.71 -26.87 -12.98
C ASP A 15 4.78 -26.65 -14.20
N VAL A 16 4.81 -27.60 -15.14
CA VAL A 16 4.12 -27.49 -16.44
C VAL A 16 2.59 -27.50 -16.28
N THR A 17 2.07 -28.13 -15.22
CA THR A 17 0.62 -28.20 -14.94
C THR A 17 0.04 -26.86 -14.49
N THR A 18 0.71 -26.14 -13.58
CA THR A 18 0.24 -24.85 -13.04
C THR A 18 0.25 -23.77 -14.12
N ILE A 19 1.32 -23.70 -14.92
CA ILE A 19 1.44 -22.74 -16.02
C ILE A 19 0.36 -22.99 -17.09
N LYS A 20 0.09 -24.27 -17.43
CA LYS A 20 -1.02 -24.63 -18.34
C LYS A 20 -2.38 -24.21 -17.78
N GLN A 21 -2.63 -24.35 -16.47
CA GLN A 21 -3.88 -23.90 -15.86
C GLN A 21 -4.02 -22.37 -15.84
N VAL A 22 -2.95 -21.62 -15.58
CA VAL A 22 -2.96 -20.14 -15.66
C VAL A 22 -3.22 -19.67 -17.10
N CYS A 23 -2.49 -20.21 -18.09
CA CYS A 23 -2.72 -19.86 -19.50
C CYS A 23 -4.12 -20.27 -19.98
N LEU A 24 -4.64 -21.42 -19.55
CA LEU A 24 -6.00 -21.88 -19.87
C LEU A 24 -7.06 -21.01 -19.18
N GLY A 25 -6.82 -20.60 -17.93
CA GLY A 25 -7.69 -19.69 -17.19
C GLY A 25 -7.81 -18.31 -17.85
N VAL A 26 -6.68 -17.73 -18.27
CA VAL A 26 -6.65 -16.48 -19.06
C VAL A 26 -7.38 -16.64 -20.40
N ALA A 27 -7.20 -17.77 -21.09
CA ALA A 27 -7.92 -18.06 -22.33
C ALA A 27 -9.44 -18.23 -22.12
N ILE A 28 -9.85 -18.90 -21.04
CA ILE A 28 -11.26 -19.07 -20.66
C ILE A 28 -11.88 -17.73 -20.25
N ALA A 29 -11.17 -16.89 -19.48
CA ALA A 29 -11.64 -15.56 -19.09
C ALA A 29 -11.92 -14.68 -20.32
N GLY A 30 -11.04 -14.70 -21.33
CA GLY A 30 -11.26 -14.01 -22.61
C GLY A 30 -12.46 -14.51 -23.41
N VAL A 31 -12.88 -15.77 -23.23
CA VAL A 31 -14.10 -16.34 -23.82
C VAL A 31 -15.34 -15.97 -23.01
N VAL A 32 -15.28 -16.05 -21.67
CA VAL A 32 -16.39 -15.73 -20.75
C VAL A 32 -16.75 -14.24 -20.79
N ALA A 33 -15.78 -13.35 -20.97
CA ALA A 33 -15.99 -11.91 -21.15
C ALA A 33 -16.56 -11.51 -22.54
N GLY A 34 -16.94 -12.47 -23.39
CA GLY A 34 -17.59 -12.21 -24.68
C GLY A 34 -16.63 -11.84 -25.83
N ALA A 35 -15.31 -11.87 -25.62
CA ALA A 35 -14.30 -11.49 -26.62
C ALA A 35 -13.76 -12.67 -27.46
N GLY A 36 -14.46 -13.81 -27.46
CA GLY A 36 -13.96 -15.11 -27.93
C GLY A 36 -13.42 -15.21 -29.36
N SER A 37 -13.76 -14.27 -30.25
CA SER A 37 -13.22 -14.21 -31.62
C SER A 37 -11.97 -13.34 -31.76
N ALA A 38 -11.81 -12.33 -30.91
CA ALA A 38 -10.72 -11.34 -31.03
C ALA A 38 -9.42 -11.86 -30.40
N VAL A 39 -9.51 -12.48 -29.21
CA VAL A 39 -8.36 -13.05 -28.48
C VAL A 39 -7.68 -14.16 -29.30
N ALA A 40 -8.46 -15.06 -29.91
CA ALA A 40 -7.93 -16.11 -30.78
C ALA A 40 -7.19 -15.55 -32.02
N THR A 41 -7.66 -14.44 -32.58
CA THR A 41 -7.11 -13.83 -33.80
C THR A 41 -5.84 -13.00 -33.52
N ALA A 42 -5.78 -12.30 -32.37
CA ALA A 42 -4.58 -11.61 -31.93
C ALA A 42 -3.44 -12.59 -31.62
N VAL A 43 -3.74 -13.72 -30.97
CA VAL A 43 -2.76 -14.80 -30.70
C VAL A 43 -2.25 -15.45 -31.99
N ALA A 44 -3.09 -15.57 -33.03
CA ALA A 44 -2.68 -16.08 -34.34
C ALA A 44 -1.85 -15.08 -35.17
N SER A 45 -1.98 -13.77 -34.92
CA SER A 45 -1.34 -12.73 -35.75
C SER A 45 0.12 -12.45 -35.36
N ALA A 46 0.57 -12.95 -34.20
CA ALA A 46 1.98 -12.89 -33.78
C ALA A 46 2.87 -13.98 -34.44
N ASP A 47 2.29 -14.93 -35.17
CA ASP A 47 2.94 -16.18 -35.60
C ASP A 47 3.33 -16.16 -37.10
N SER A 48 3.95 -15.06 -37.58
CA SER A 48 4.38 -14.90 -38.99
C SER A 48 5.78 -14.31 -39.20
N GLY A 49 6.75 -14.75 -38.38
CA GLY A 49 8.17 -14.63 -38.71
C GLY A 49 8.64 -15.85 -39.52
N SER A 50 8.93 -15.67 -40.82
CA SER A 50 9.45 -16.74 -41.69
C SER A 50 10.96 -16.59 -41.93
N PRO A 51 11.75 -17.68 -42.03
CA PRO A 51 13.22 -17.63 -42.00
C PRO A 51 13.90 -17.63 -43.40
N ASP A 52 15.23 -17.39 -43.38
CA ASP A 52 16.23 -17.63 -44.44
C ASP A 52 16.17 -16.75 -45.73
N SER A 53 17.28 -16.33 -46.39
CA SER A 53 18.73 -16.58 -46.19
C SER A 53 19.64 -15.56 -46.94
N SER A 54 20.89 -15.41 -46.44
CA SER A 54 22.17 -15.08 -47.12
C SER A 54 22.29 -14.17 -48.38
N GLY A 55 23.25 -13.21 -48.35
CA GLY A 55 23.93 -12.72 -49.58
C GLY A 55 24.50 -11.29 -49.55
N ALA A 56 25.83 -11.14 -49.42
CA ALA A 56 26.57 -9.86 -49.56
C ALA A 56 26.90 -9.58 -51.07
N PRO A 57 27.38 -8.37 -51.54
CA PRO A 57 28.41 -7.56 -50.88
C PRO A 57 28.39 -6.00 -51.04
N LYS A 58 29.39 -5.40 -50.37
CA LYS A 58 29.82 -3.99 -50.31
C LYS A 58 29.83 -3.19 -51.62
N THR A 59 29.53 -1.89 -51.52
CA THR A 59 30.32 -0.81 -52.15
C THR A 59 30.43 0.42 -51.23
N SER A 60 31.52 1.17 -51.38
CA SER A 60 31.91 2.31 -50.55
C SER A 60 31.98 3.60 -51.38
N SER A 61 31.65 4.75 -50.79
CA SER A 61 32.15 6.05 -51.28
C SER A 61 32.24 7.08 -50.16
N SER A 62 33.41 7.70 -50.02
CA SER A 62 33.75 8.69 -48.99
C SER A 62 34.20 10.02 -49.60
N SER A 63 33.68 11.15 -49.12
CA SER A 63 34.26 12.50 -49.21
C SER A 63 33.49 13.44 -48.27
N GLY A 64 34.06 14.49 -47.67
CA GLY A 64 35.46 14.89 -47.58
C GLY A 64 35.66 16.40 -47.39
N SER A 65 35.92 16.85 -46.14
CA SER A 65 36.37 18.22 -45.77
C SER A 65 35.35 19.37 -45.97
N THR A 66 35.44 20.59 -45.39
CA THR A 66 36.46 21.30 -44.58
C THR A 66 35.76 22.23 -43.55
N ALA A 67 36.50 22.69 -42.53
CA ALA A 67 36.06 23.76 -41.62
C ALA A 67 36.72 25.11 -41.98
N ARG A 68 36.03 26.25 -41.75
CA ARG A 68 36.69 27.51 -41.34
C ARG A 68 35.78 28.55 -40.69
N SER A 69 36.42 29.34 -39.82
CA SER A 69 35.93 30.41 -38.94
C SER A 69 35.50 31.73 -39.62
N GLY A 70 34.61 32.49 -38.96
CA GLY A 70 34.37 33.92 -39.29
C GLY A 70 33.40 34.68 -38.37
N LYS A 71 33.94 35.43 -37.40
CA LYS A 71 33.35 36.63 -36.74
C LYS A 71 34.20 37.87 -37.21
N PRO A 72 33.81 39.16 -37.07
CA PRO A 72 33.06 39.72 -35.92
C PRO A 72 32.13 40.96 -36.15
N ALA A 73 31.44 41.38 -35.07
CA ALA A 73 31.12 42.78 -34.65
C ALA A 73 30.27 43.73 -35.56
N ALA A 74 29.74 44.89 -35.09
CA ALA A 74 29.13 45.32 -33.82
C ALA A 74 28.64 46.80 -33.97
N LYS A 75 27.60 47.23 -33.23
CA LYS A 75 27.23 48.62 -32.84
C LYS A 75 26.04 48.50 -31.86
N ALA A 76 26.06 48.90 -30.58
CA ALA A 76 26.35 50.20 -29.95
C ALA A 76 25.32 51.29 -30.34
N GLY A 77 24.65 52.00 -29.42
CA GLY A 77 24.61 51.93 -27.94
C GLY A 77 23.77 53.09 -27.35
N GLY A 78 23.56 53.15 -26.03
CA GLY A 78 22.87 54.28 -25.35
C GLY A 78 22.47 53.96 -23.90
N VAL A 79 22.89 54.78 -22.92
CA VAL A 79 22.84 54.51 -21.46
C VAL A 79 22.30 55.74 -20.67
N VAL A 80 22.06 55.55 -19.35
CA VAL A 80 21.80 56.51 -18.23
C VAL A 80 20.41 57.23 -18.19
N THR A 81 19.74 57.55 -17.06
CA THR A 81 20.05 57.51 -15.59
C THR A 81 18.77 57.26 -14.73
N GLY A 82 18.88 56.88 -13.44
CA GLY A 82 17.83 57.08 -12.40
C GLY A 82 17.92 58.49 -11.74
N PRO A 83 17.40 58.76 -10.51
CA PRO A 83 16.70 57.88 -9.54
C PRO A 83 15.48 58.51 -8.77
N ARG A 84 14.95 57.76 -7.76
CA ARG A 84 14.33 58.20 -6.47
C ARG A 84 12.80 58.47 -6.32
N ARG A 85 12.18 57.61 -5.49
CA ARG A 85 11.24 57.82 -4.34
C ARG A 85 9.86 58.54 -4.43
N SER A 86 8.84 57.79 -3.97
CA SER A 86 7.82 58.13 -2.94
C SER A 86 6.39 58.57 -3.31
N ALA A 87 5.46 58.06 -2.48
CA ALA A 87 4.12 58.58 -2.08
C ALA A 87 2.83 58.06 -2.76
N THR A 88 2.21 57.06 -2.10
CA THR A 88 0.78 56.95 -1.72
C THR A 88 -0.35 57.44 -2.63
N ALA A 89 -1.27 56.51 -2.99
CA ALA A 89 -2.70 56.80 -3.11
C ALA A 89 -3.53 55.56 -2.71
N THR A 90 -4.54 55.75 -1.85
CA THR A 90 -5.44 54.71 -1.32
C THR A 90 -6.63 54.44 -2.25
N LYS A 91 -7.08 53.18 -2.36
CA LYS A 91 -8.51 52.87 -2.49
C LYS A 91 -8.92 51.43 -2.14
N ALA A 92 -9.81 51.36 -1.14
CA ALA A 92 -10.87 50.39 -0.84
C ALA A 92 -10.83 48.94 -1.42
N ALA A 93 -10.98 47.97 -0.51
CA ALA A 93 -11.53 46.66 -0.81
C ALA A 93 -13.07 46.70 -1.02
N PRO A 94 -13.64 45.70 -1.69
CA PRO A 94 -14.98 45.19 -1.40
C PRO A 94 -14.91 43.82 -0.70
N ALA A 95 -15.84 43.57 0.22
CA ALA A 95 -15.95 42.30 0.94
C ALA A 95 -16.81 41.26 0.19
N ALA A 96 -16.54 39.99 0.50
CA ALA A 96 -17.43 38.81 0.45
C ALA A 96 -18.52 38.72 -0.64
N SER A 97 -18.39 37.71 -1.51
CA SER A 97 -19.54 37.03 -2.10
C SER A 97 -19.43 35.54 -1.82
N ALA A 98 -20.39 34.99 -1.09
CA ALA A 98 -20.44 33.56 -0.76
C ALA A 98 -20.91 32.76 -1.98
N ALA A 99 -20.03 31.93 -2.54
CA ALA A 99 -20.40 30.94 -3.55
C ALA A 99 -20.90 29.67 -2.87
N LYS A 100 -22.13 29.25 -3.19
CA LYS A 100 -22.71 27.98 -2.73
C LYS A 100 -21.99 26.80 -3.40
N PRO A 101 -21.85 25.64 -2.73
CA PRO A 101 -21.33 24.44 -3.38
C PRO A 101 -22.26 23.98 -4.51
N THR A 102 -21.68 23.67 -5.66
CA THR A 102 -22.37 23.06 -6.80
C THR A 102 -22.75 21.61 -6.49
N ALA A 103 -23.86 21.14 -7.07
CA ALA A 103 -24.54 19.94 -6.61
C ALA A 103 -23.74 18.63 -6.78
N ARG A 104 -23.66 17.87 -5.67
CA ARG A 104 -23.21 16.47 -5.60
C ARG A 104 -24.06 15.61 -6.55
N ARG A 105 -23.44 14.80 -7.42
CA ARG A 105 -24.17 13.82 -8.25
C ARG A 105 -24.57 12.63 -7.40
N THR A 106 -25.82 12.61 -6.93
CA THR A 106 -26.40 11.43 -6.27
C THR A 106 -26.59 10.30 -7.29
N ILE A 107 -25.79 9.25 -7.20
CA ILE A 107 -26.04 7.98 -7.89
C ILE A 107 -27.03 7.18 -7.02
N MET A 108 -28.26 6.99 -7.49
CA MET A 108 -29.20 6.08 -6.81
C MET A 108 -28.84 4.62 -7.11
N PRO A 109 -29.02 3.70 -6.14
CA PRO A 109 -28.85 2.27 -6.40
C PRO A 109 -29.94 1.77 -7.34
N MET A 110 -29.56 1.28 -8.52
CA MET A 110 -30.50 0.74 -9.49
C MET A 110 -30.93 -0.67 -9.06
N ARG A 111 -32.21 -0.83 -8.68
CA ARG A 111 -32.78 -2.15 -8.39
C ARG A 111 -32.75 -3.02 -9.64
N LEU A 112 -31.99 -4.12 -9.59
CA LEU A 112 -31.91 -5.08 -10.69
C LEU A 112 -33.27 -5.80 -10.84
N ALA A 113 -33.93 -5.60 -11.98
CA ALA A 113 -35.18 -6.28 -12.29
C ALA A 113 -34.91 -7.77 -12.59
N ALA A 114 -35.81 -8.64 -12.14
CA ALA A 114 -35.67 -10.08 -12.26
C ALA A 114 -35.88 -10.60 -13.71
N ALA A 115 -35.41 -11.83 -13.92
CA ALA A 115 -35.69 -12.75 -15.03
C ALA A 115 -34.83 -12.64 -16.30
N LEU A 116 -33.78 -13.46 -16.34
CA LEU A 116 -33.53 -14.36 -17.47
C LEU A 116 -32.83 -15.63 -16.95
N SER A 117 -33.57 -16.74 -16.91
CA SER A 117 -33.09 -18.02 -16.38
C SER A 117 -32.16 -18.70 -17.38
N LEU A 118 -30.86 -18.66 -17.13
CA LEU A 118 -29.86 -19.47 -17.84
C LEU A 118 -29.43 -20.66 -16.96
N PRO A 119 -29.15 -21.83 -17.56
CA PRO A 119 -28.80 -23.03 -16.79
C PRO A 119 -27.45 -22.85 -16.11
N ALA A 120 -27.37 -23.18 -14.82
CA ALA A 120 -26.13 -23.13 -14.06
C ALA A 120 -25.09 -24.10 -14.66
N PRO A 121 -23.88 -23.64 -15.03
CA PRO A 121 -22.78 -24.54 -15.31
C PRO A 121 -22.39 -25.28 -14.02
N SER A 122 -22.05 -26.55 -14.13
CA SER A 122 -21.55 -27.34 -13.01
C SER A 122 -20.23 -26.75 -12.50
N LEU A 123 -20.25 -26.23 -11.28
CA LEU A 123 -19.07 -25.77 -10.55
C LEU A 123 -18.02 -26.90 -10.49
N PRO A 124 -16.75 -26.68 -10.91
CA PRO A 124 -15.69 -27.58 -10.53
C PRO A 124 -15.48 -27.46 -9.01
N LEU A 125 -15.39 -28.58 -8.30
CA LEU A 125 -14.90 -28.58 -6.92
C LEU A 125 -13.49 -27.97 -6.91
N ALA A 126 -13.22 -27.09 -5.94
CA ALA A 126 -11.88 -26.59 -5.69
C ALA A 126 -10.91 -27.78 -5.52
N PRO A 127 -9.71 -27.75 -6.11
CA PRO A 127 -8.74 -28.82 -5.98
C PRO A 127 -8.26 -28.92 -4.52
N ALA A 128 -8.76 -29.91 -3.80
CA ALA A 128 -8.27 -30.25 -2.48
C ALA A 128 -6.85 -30.83 -2.60
N GLY A 129 -5.84 -30.01 -2.33
CA GLY A 129 -4.44 -30.41 -2.37
C GLY A 129 -3.53 -29.41 -3.09
N SER A 130 -3.37 -28.21 -2.52
CA SER A 130 -2.10 -27.50 -2.63
C SER A 130 -1.37 -27.67 -1.30
N VAL A 131 -0.15 -28.21 -1.35
CA VAL A 131 0.72 -28.31 -0.17
C VAL A 131 1.45 -26.98 -0.06
N THR A 132 1.09 -26.17 0.94
CA THR A 132 1.70 -24.86 1.19
C THR A 132 3.16 -25.03 1.63
N THR A 133 4.09 -24.94 0.69
CA THR A 133 5.54 -24.91 0.97
C THR A 133 6.05 -23.47 0.88
N GLY A 134 6.17 -22.77 2.02
CA GLY A 134 6.82 -21.45 2.04
C GLY A 134 6.36 -20.49 3.12
N ASN A 135 5.14 -20.65 3.64
CA ASN A 135 4.63 -19.71 4.64
C ASN A 135 5.01 -20.16 6.05
N SER A 136 5.84 -19.36 6.72
CA SER A 136 6.04 -19.38 8.17
C SER A 136 4.79 -18.86 8.91
N TYR A 137 3.61 -19.38 8.57
CA TYR A 137 2.42 -19.22 9.40
C TYR A 137 2.73 -19.81 10.77
N ARG A 138 2.64 -18.97 11.81
CA ARG A 138 2.76 -19.41 13.20
C ARG A 138 1.59 -20.34 13.54
N SER A 139 1.77 -21.64 13.28
CA SER A 139 0.78 -22.66 13.62
C SER A 139 0.60 -22.69 15.14
N ALA A 140 -0.61 -22.33 15.60
CA ALA A 140 -0.84 -21.95 16.97
C ALA A 140 -0.77 -23.14 17.95
N GLY A 141 0.15 -23.03 18.91
CA GLY A 141 0.12 -23.73 20.20
C GLY A 141 -0.14 -22.74 21.35
N VAL A 142 -1.03 -21.76 21.16
CA VAL A 142 -1.26 -20.68 22.12
C VAL A 142 -2.05 -21.22 23.32
N THR A 143 -1.39 -21.31 24.47
CA THR A 143 -2.08 -21.35 25.76
C THR A 143 -2.53 -19.94 26.09
N VAL A 144 -3.83 -19.68 26.01
CA VAL A 144 -4.41 -18.39 26.42
C VAL A 144 -4.30 -18.27 27.94
N ILE A 145 -3.23 -17.63 28.40
CA ILE A 145 -3.13 -17.16 29.78
C ILE A 145 -3.85 -15.82 29.81
N ASN A 146 -5.07 -15.80 30.35
CA ASN A 146 -5.75 -14.56 30.71
C ASN A 146 -4.98 -13.92 31.88
N VAL A 147 -3.93 -13.17 31.57
CA VAL A 147 -3.36 -12.20 32.49
C VAL A 147 -4.36 -11.06 32.57
N VAL A 148 -5.19 -11.08 33.60
CA VAL A 148 -5.98 -9.91 33.98
C VAL A 148 -4.98 -8.92 34.58
N ASN A 149 -4.42 -8.06 33.74
CA ASN A 149 -3.70 -6.88 34.23
C ASN A 149 -4.68 -6.05 35.08
N ASP A 150 -4.18 -5.39 36.13
CA ASP A 150 -4.96 -4.41 36.86
C ASP A 150 -5.53 -3.40 35.87
N ALA A 151 -6.85 -3.17 35.93
CA ALA A 151 -7.60 -2.60 34.82
C ALA A 151 -7.13 -1.17 34.49
N VAL A 152 -6.33 -1.07 33.42
CA VAL A 152 -5.94 0.18 32.79
C VAL A 152 -7.23 0.87 32.33
N ASN A 153 -7.40 2.14 32.69
CA ASN A 153 -8.49 2.94 32.15
C ASN A 153 -8.13 3.30 30.70
N PRO A 154 -8.90 2.85 29.68
CA PRO A 154 -8.52 3.05 28.29
C PRO A 154 -8.50 4.53 27.87
N THR A 155 -9.17 5.43 28.59
CA THR A 155 -9.11 6.89 28.34
C THR A 155 -7.81 7.53 28.83
N ASP A 156 -7.00 6.81 29.62
CA ASP A 156 -5.70 7.29 30.14
C ASP A 156 -4.53 6.67 29.35
N VAL A 157 -4.83 6.03 28.21
CA VAL A 157 -3.86 5.37 27.32
C VAL A 157 -3.70 6.23 26.06
N HIS A 158 -2.45 6.50 25.70
CA HIS A 158 -2.10 7.22 24.48
C HIS A 158 -1.23 6.33 23.57
N VAL A 159 -1.70 6.07 22.35
CA VAL A 159 -0.98 5.28 21.34
C VAL A 159 -0.93 6.06 20.03
N LEU A 160 0.29 6.34 19.58
CA LEU A 160 0.57 6.96 18.30
C LEU A 160 1.09 5.89 17.34
N VAL A 161 0.48 5.77 16.17
CA VAL A 161 0.99 4.97 15.06
C VAL A 161 1.39 5.91 13.93
N ILE A 162 2.66 5.87 13.52
CA ILE A 162 3.19 6.67 12.41
C ILE A 162 3.44 5.74 11.22
N GLY A 163 2.65 5.91 10.17
CA GLY A 163 2.86 5.26 8.89
C GLY A 163 3.82 6.06 8.02
N VAL A 164 4.90 5.43 7.56
CA VAL A 164 5.82 6.00 6.55
C VAL A 164 5.80 5.11 5.31
N ASP A 165 5.15 5.56 4.24
CA ASP A 165 4.87 4.74 3.06
C ASP A 165 6.16 4.35 2.31
N GLY A 166 6.20 3.13 1.77
CA GLY A 166 7.25 2.65 0.86
C GLY A 166 8.71 2.78 1.37
N THR A 167 8.95 2.84 2.68
CA THR A 167 10.21 3.30 3.29
C THR A 167 11.14 2.14 3.63
N ASN A 168 12.24 1.97 2.89
CA ASN A 168 13.21 0.90 3.17
C ASN A 168 14.16 1.23 4.34
N LEU A 169 14.09 0.47 5.44
CA LEU A 169 14.99 0.59 6.61
C LEU A 169 16.48 0.54 6.25
N ARG A 170 16.88 -0.29 5.27
CA ARG A 170 18.26 -0.34 4.75
C ARG A 170 18.74 1.00 4.15
N ARG A 171 17.81 1.86 3.72
CA ARG A 171 18.11 3.20 3.18
C ARG A 171 18.11 4.27 4.28
N VAL A 172 17.33 4.05 5.34
CA VAL A 172 17.41 4.82 6.60
C VAL A 172 18.79 4.66 7.22
N ILE A 173 19.21 3.42 7.52
CA ILE A 173 20.53 3.10 8.13
C ILE A 173 21.72 3.55 7.25
N ALA A 174 21.54 3.63 5.92
CA ALA A 174 22.60 4.07 5.01
C ALA A 174 22.70 5.61 4.85
N GLY A 175 21.81 6.37 5.48
CA GLY A 175 21.76 7.84 5.42
C GLY A 175 22.35 8.52 6.65
N ASP A 176 22.08 9.82 6.77
CA ASP A 176 22.33 10.63 7.96
C ASP A 176 20.95 11.00 8.51
N ASN A 177 20.41 10.14 9.38
CA ASN A 177 19.02 10.16 9.84
C ASN A 177 18.97 10.06 11.37
N PRO A 178 19.46 11.10 12.09
CA PRO A 178 19.72 11.02 13.52
C PRO A 178 18.47 10.85 14.38
N ASN A 179 17.27 11.17 13.87
CA ASN A 179 16.03 10.99 14.62
C ASN A 179 15.52 9.54 14.51
N PHE A 180 15.68 8.90 13.34
CA PHE A 180 15.51 7.45 13.21
C PHE A 180 16.57 6.69 14.03
N ASP A 181 17.83 7.11 14.01
CA ASP A 181 18.90 6.47 14.78
C ASP A 181 18.63 6.54 16.29
N ALA A 182 18.21 7.71 16.78
CA ALA A 182 17.78 7.89 18.17
C ALA A 182 16.53 7.04 18.49
N LEU A 183 15.49 7.09 17.64
CA LEU A 183 14.28 6.31 17.83
C LEU A 183 14.58 4.81 17.89
N MET A 184 15.40 4.26 16.99
CA MET A 184 15.82 2.85 17.02
C MET A 184 16.64 2.52 18.27
N GLY A 185 17.52 3.44 18.70
CA GLY A 185 18.30 3.31 19.94
C GLY A 185 17.45 3.30 21.21
N ASP A 186 16.31 3.99 21.22
CA ASP A 186 15.40 4.07 22.37
C ASP A 186 14.24 3.03 22.30
N SER A 187 14.23 2.14 21.30
CA SER A 187 13.07 1.28 20.98
C SER A 187 13.42 -0.20 20.75
N VAL A 188 12.39 -1.02 20.50
CA VAL A 188 12.54 -2.33 19.85
C VAL A 188 12.29 -2.18 18.35
N THR A 189 13.30 -2.42 17.52
CA THR A 189 13.21 -2.38 16.05
C THR A 189 13.00 -3.77 15.47
N GLY A 190 11.78 -4.05 14.99
CA GLY A 190 11.44 -5.27 14.27
C GLY A 190 11.79 -5.20 12.80
N VAL A 191 12.62 -6.14 12.32
CA VAL A 191 12.78 -6.38 10.87
C VAL A 191 11.73 -7.38 10.44
N ALA A 192 10.88 -6.97 9.50
CA ALA A 192 9.78 -7.77 8.99
C ALA A 192 9.97 -8.09 7.50
N SER A 193 9.13 -9.00 7.00
CA SER A 193 9.00 -9.22 5.57
C SER A 193 7.57 -9.60 5.22
N ILE A 194 7.07 -9.06 4.11
CA ILE A 194 5.75 -9.33 3.54
C ILE A 194 5.82 -10.21 2.30
N VAL A 195 6.85 -11.06 2.18
CA VAL A 195 6.91 -12.12 1.17
C VAL A 195 5.65 -13.00 1.25
N GLY A 196 4.93 -13.14 0.14
CA GLY A 196 3.63 -13.83 0.06
C GLY A 196 2.40 -12.91 0.12
N HIS A 197 2.58 -11.64 0.49
CA HIS A 197 1.58 -10.57 0.47
C HIS A 197 1.92 -9.56 -0.65
N THR A 198 0.92 -8.90 -1.22
CA THR A 198 1.17 -7.88 -2.26
C THR A 198 1.87 -6.66 -1.66
N THR A 199 2.89 -6.13 -2.35
CA THR A 199 3.63 -4.94 -1.92
C THR A 199 2.96 -3.69 -2.49
N ILE A 200 1.66 -3.50 -2.21
CA ILE A 200 0.82 -2.39 -2.71
C ILE A 200 0.12 -1.76 -1.50
N SER A 201 0.05 -0.44 -1.48
CA SER A 201 -0.20 0.33 -0.26
C SER A 201 -1.55 0.04 0.40
N ASN A 202 -2.69 0.17 -0.30
CA ASN A 202 -4.01 -0.07 0.31
C ASN A 202 -4.16 -1.50 0.90
N PRO A 203 -3.79 -2.60 0.22
CA PRO A 203 -3.68 -3.93 0.84
C PRO A 203 -2.78 -3.99 2.09
N SER A 204 -1.62 -3.34 2.07
CA SER A 204 -0.66 -3.33 3.19
C SER A 204 -1.17 -2.51 4.38
N TRP A 205 -1.70 -1.31 4.16
CA TRP A 205 -2.36 -0.49 5.18
C TRP A 205 -3.64 -1.15 5.71
N THR A 206 -4.40 -1.85 4.86
CA THR A 206 -5.50 -2.72 5.32
C THR A 206 -4.97 -3.78 6.29
N ALA A 207 -3.84 -4.42 5.98
CA ALA A 207 -3.23 -5.45 6.84
C ALA A 207 -2.74 -4.87 8.17
N ILE A 208 -2.12 -3.69 8.17
CA ILE A 208 -1.71 -2.95 9.38
C ILE A 208 -2.92 -2.58 10.24
N LEU A 209 -3.94 -1.97 9.62
CA LEU A 209 -5.09 -1.37 10.30
C LEU A 209 -6.20 -2.37 10.66
N THR A 210 -6.19 -3.60 10.15
CA THR A 210 -7.14 -4.67 10.55
C THR A 210 -6.46 -5.85 11.24
N GLY A 211 -5.15 -5.99 11.07
CA GLY A 211 -4.40 -7.18 11.45
C GLY A 211 -4.63 -8.39 10.52
N ALA A 212 -5.25 -8.23 9.34
CA ALA A 212 -5.59 -9.34 8.43
C ALA A 212 -5.02 -9.13 7.02
N TRP A 213 -4.41 -10.17 6.44
CA TRP A 213 -3.71 -10.07 5.15
C TRP A 213 -4.65 -9.85 3.96
N ASP A 214 -4.11 -9.34 2.84
CA ASP A 214 -4.81 -9.15 1.55
C ASP A 214 -5.62 -10.38 1.12
N ASN A 215 -5.06 -11.57 1.30
CA ASN A 215 -5.71 -12.82 0.94
C ASN A 215 -6.92 -13.19 1.83
N GLN A 216 -7.08 -12.54 2.98
CA GLN A 216 -8.26 -12.63 3.86
C GLN A 216 -9.25 -11.48 3.63
N THR A 217 -8.74 -10.27 3.38
CA THR A 217 -9.56 -9.05 3.31
C THR A 217 -10.19 -8.80 1.95
N GLY A 218 -9.59 -9.32 0.89
CA GLY A 218 -10.06 -9.12 -0.48
C GLY A 218 -9.54 -7.85 -1.14
N VAL A 219 -8.70 -7.06 -0.46
CA VAL A 219 -8.12 -5.82 -0.99
C VAL A 219 -6.89 -6.15 -1.84
N ILE A 220 -6.89 -5.74 -3.11
CA ILE A 220 -5.89 -6.18 -4.10
C ILE A 220 -5.18 -5.04 -4.84
N ASN A 221 -5.60 -3.79 -4.63
CA ASN A 221 -5.06 -2.60 -5.27
C ASN A 221 -5.43 -1.34 -4.47
N ASN A 222 -5.00 -0.18 -4.94
CA ASN A 222 -5.24 1.13 -4.33
C ASN A 222 -6.64 1.72 -4.59
N ILE A 223 -7.64 0.90 -4.97
CA ILE A 223 -9.05 1.34 -5.01
C ILE A 223 -9.71 1.10 -3.64
N PHE A 224 -10.13 2.18 -2.98
CA PHE A 224 -10.88 2.10 -1.73
C PHE A 224 -12.24 1.37 -1.92
N THR A 225 -12.55 0.47 -0.98
CA THR A 225 -13.81 -0.30 -0.95
C THR A 225 -14.35 -0.37 0.48
N ALA A 226 -15.37 0.44 0.80
CA ALA A 226 -15.90 0.56 2.17
C ALA A 226 -16.45 -0.76 2.75
N ASP A 227 -17.04 -1.63 1.92
CA ASP A 227 -17.61 -2.92 2.34
C ASP A 227 -16.56 -3.88 2.93
N THR A 228 -15.27 -3.70 2.62
CA THR A 228 -14.17 -4.43 3.26
C THR A 228 -14.20 -4.23 4.78
N TYR A 229 -14.31 -2.99 5.24
CA TYR A 229 -14.19 -2.61 6.65
C TYR A 229 -15.45 -2.92 7.47
N MET A 230 -16.58 -3.20 6.78
CA MET A 230 -17.74 -3.83 7.42
C MET A 230 -17.48 -5.29 7.80
N LYS A 231 -16.63 -6.00 7.04
CA LYS A 231 -16.26 -7.41 7.26
C LYS A 231 -14.98 -7.57 8.07
N TRP A 232 -14.02 -6.68 7.88
CA TRP A 232 -12.70 -6.65 8.51
C TRP A 232 -12.53 -5.29 9.21
N PRO A 233 -13.08 -5.15 10.42
CA PRO A 233 -13.08 -3.90 11.16
C PRO A 233 -11.66 -3.41 11.42
N THR A 234 -11.44 -2.12 11.26
CA THR A 234 -10.13 -1.51 11.57
C THR A 234 -9.87 -1.49 13.08
N VAL A 235 -8.63 -1.20 13.49
CA VAL A 235 -8.26 -0.91 14.87
C VAL A 235 -9.13 0.20 15.45
N ILE A 236 -9.41 1.24 14.66
CA ILE A 236 -10.35 2.32 14.99
C ILE A 236 -11.73 1.73 15.30
N ASN A 237 -12.32 0.97 14.36
CA ASN A 237 -13.63 0.36 14.58
C ASN A 237 -13.69 -0.53 15.83
N GLN A 238 -12.58 -1.20 16.16
CA GLN A 238 -12.49 -2.11 17.31
C GLN A 238 -12.30 -1.36 18.64
N LEU A 239 -11.59 -0.23 18.65
CA LEU A 239 -11.49 0.65 19.82
C LEU A 239 -12.83 1.32 20.11
N GLU A 240 -13.45 1.96 19.12
CA GLU A 240 -14.76 2.61 19.20
C GLU A 240 -15.87 1.66 19.68
N TYR A 241 -15.82 0.40 19.24
CA TYR A 241 -16.74 -0.64 19.71
C TYR A 241 -16.44 -1.13 21.13
N TYR A 242 -15.16 -1.20 21.51
CA TYR A 242 -14.72 -1.65 22.82
C TYR A 242 -15.05 -0.62 23.91
N ASN A 243 -14.73 0.65 23.66
CA ASN A 243 -15.15 1.78 24.48
C ASN A 243 -15.20 3.07 23.64
N SER A 244 -16.40 3.61 23.42
CA SER A 244 -16.63 4.88 22.70
C SER A 244 -16.33 6.14 23.54
N GLU A 245 -15.47 6.01 24.55
CA GLU A 245 -14.84 7.14 25.26
C GLU A 245 -13.35 7.25 24.91
N ILE A 246 -12.82 6.37 24.05
CA ILE A 246 -11.47 6.43 23.50
C ILE A 246 -11.50 7.40 22.30
N ASP A 247 -10.92 8.59 22.42
CA ASP A 247 -10.85 9.54 21.30
C ASP A 247 -9.90 9.02 20.20
N THR A 248 -10.44 8.77 19.00
CA THR A 248 -9.68 8.30 17.84
C THR A 248 -9.46 9.41 16.82
N MET A 249 -8.21 9.58 16.39
CA MET A 249 -7.82 10.60 15.41
C MET A 249 -6.95 10.04 14.27
N VAL A 250 -7.21 10.50 13.04
CA VAL A 250 -6.43 10.14 11.85
C VAL A 250 -6.00 11.40 11.08
N ILE A 251 -4.70 11.53 10.78
CA ILE A 251 -4.14 12.64 9.99
C ILE A 251 -3.31 12.04 8.85
N ALA A 252 -3.70 12.30 7.60
CA ALA A 252 -3.05 11.69 6.43
C ALA A 252 -3.11 12.60 5.20
N ASP A 253 -2.10 12.49 4.33
CA ASP A 253 -2.04 13.17 3.03
C ASP A 253 -2.46 12.29 1.83
N TRP A 254 -2.79 11.02 2.08
CA TRP A 254 -3.49 10.16 1.13
C TRP A 254 -4.97 9.96 1.52
N ASP A 255 -5.87 10.20 0.56
CA ASP A 255 -7.31 10.20 0.77
C ASP A 255 -7.84 8.82 1.18
N VAL A 256 -7.32 7.75 0.60
CA VAL A 256 -7.66 6.36 0.94
C VAL A 256 -7.50 6.07 2.43
N ILE A 257 -6.45 6.58 3.10
CA ILE A 257 -6.28 6.40 4.55
C ILE A 257 -7.44 7.04 5.32
N THR A 258 -7.85 8.25 4.95
CA THR A 258 -8.98 8.92 5.61
C THR A 258 -10.33 8.30 5.26
N ASP A 259 -10.48 7.71 4.07
CA ASP A 259 -11.66 6.93 3.69
C ASP A 259 -11.74 5.59 4.46
N ILE A 260 -10.61 4.93 4.71
CA ILE A 260 -10.51 3.73 5.58
C ILE A 260 -10.91 4.07 7.01
N ALA A 261 -10.43 5.20 7.55
CA ALA A 261 -10.76 5.66 8.88
C ALA A 261 -12.26 5.94 9.08
N GLN A 262 -12.93 6.44 8.05
CA GLN A 262 -14.37 6.70 8.03
C GLN A 262 -15.22 5.47 7.66
N ALA A 263 -14.60 4.31 7.39
CA ALA A 263 -15.29 3.09 6.99
C ALA A 263 -15.65 2.17 8.17
N GLY A 264 -16.44 1.13 7.88
CA GLY A 264 -16.92 0.17 8.88
C GLY A 264 -18.14 0.66 9.67
N GLN A 265 -18.46 -0.04 10.75
CA GLN A 265 -19.63 0.26 11.60
C GLN A 265 -19.40 1.38 12.62
N TYR A 266 -18.13 1.64 12.96
CA TYR A 266 -17.71 2.50 14.07
C TYR A 266 -16.55 3.38 13.58
N PRO A 267 -16.81 4.40 12.76
CA PRO A 267 -15.78 5.22 12.13
C PRO A 267 -15.01 6.07 13.16
N VAL A 268 -13.86 6.59 12.74
CA VAL A 268 -13.04 7.52 13.51
C VAL A 268 -13.82 8.74 14.02
N ASP A 269 -13.53 9.19 15.23
CA ASP A 269 -14.11 10.41 15.82
C ASP A 269 -13.67 11.67 15.08
N THR A 270 -12.35 11.85 14.90
CA THR A 270 -11.77 13.00 14.20
C THR A 270 -10.83 12.58 13.08
N TYR A 271 -10.91 13.24 11.92
CA TYR A 271 -9.90 13.07 10.88
C TYR A 271 -9.52 14.38 10.19
N SER A 272 -8.31 14.41 9.64
CA SER A 272 -7.80 15.46 8.77
C SER A 272 -7.17 14.86 7.52
N PHE A 273 -7.71 15.23 6.36
CA PHE A 273 -7.08 14.96 5.07
C PHE A 273 -6.26 16.18 4.64
N VAL A 274 -4.97 15.98 4.40
CA VAL A 274 -4.01 16.99 3.97
C VAL A 274 -3.75 16.82 2.46
N PRO A 275 -4.55 17.44 1.57
CA PRO A 275 -4.30 17.31 0.13
C PRO A 275 -2.94 17.92 -0.25
N GLN A 276 -2.28 17.33 -1.26
CA GLN A 276 -0.98 17.80 -1.77
C GLN A 276 -0.90 19.33 -1.87
N VAL A 277 0.07 19.91 -1.17
CA VAL A 277 0.25 21.36 -1.09
C VAL A 277 0.48 21.94 -2.49
N PRO A 278 -0.24 22.99 -2.93
CA PRO A 278 -0.11 23.50 -4.29
C PRO A 278 1.32 23.95 -4.67
N GLY A 279 1.96 23.17 -5.55
CA GLY A 279 3.33 23.39 -6.01
C GLY A 279 4.40 22.53 -5.33
N ASP A 280 4.01 21.67 -4.39
CA ASP A 280 4.88 20.74 -3.65
C ASP A 280 5.17 19.47 -4.46
N ALA A 281 5.97 19.63 -5.53
CA ALA A 281 6.23 18.57 -6.51
C ALA A 281 6.92 17.30 -5.96
N ASN A 282 7.43 17.34 -4.73
CA ASN A 282 8.09 16.23 -4.06
C ASN A 282 7.42 15.84 -2.73
N TRP A 283 6.22 16.36 -2.42
CA TRP A 283 5.45 16.07 -1.19
C TRP A 283 6.09 16.56 0.13
N SER A 284 7.14 17.41 0.09
CA SER A 284 7.86 17.86 1.29
C SER A 284 7.12 18.82 2.20
N LEU A 285 6.23 19.65 1.62
CA LEU A 285 5.38 20.57 2.37
C LEU A 285 4.11 19.88 2.85
N THR A 286 3.69 18.81 2.17
CA THR A 286 2.49 18.03 2.49
C THR A 286 2.74 17.12 3.70
N ASP A 287 3.82 16.33 3.67
CA ASP A 287 4.35 15.57 4.82
C ASP A 287 4.54 16.49 6.05
N ALA A 288 5.11 17.68 5.84
CA ALA A 288 5.36 18.65 6.91
C ALA A 288 4.09 19.28 7.50
N GLU A 289 3.00 19.38 6.72
CA GLU A 289 1.69 19.82 7.21
C GLU A 289 1.00 18.71 8.01
N VAL A 290 1.06 17.43 7.57
CA VAL A 290 0.63 16.29 8.39
C VAL A 290 1.38 16.26 9.72
N THR A 291 2.70 16.44 9.66
CA THR A 291 3.58 16.52 10.84
C THR A 291 3.17 17.66 11.78
N SER A 292 2.94 18.86 11.23
CA SER A 292 2.49 20.04 11.99
C SER A 292 1.14 19.81 12.69
N GLN A 293 0.19 19.16 12.01
CA GLN A 293 -1.11 18.83 12.59
C GLN A 293 -1.01 17.70 13.64
N THR A 294 -0.12 16.73 13.42
CA THR A 294 0.17 15.64 14.39
C THR A 294 0.76 16.20 15.67
N VAL A 295 1.75 17.09 15.58
CA VAL A 295 2.32 17.82 16.72
C VAL A 295 1.23 18.64 17.44
N ALA A 296 0.41 19.39 16.70
CA ALA A 296 -0.67 20.20 17.30
C ALA A 296 -1.77 19.36 17.98
N ALA A 297 -2.01 18.11 17.55
CA ALA A 297 -2.92 17.18 18.20
C ALA A 297 -2.34 16.64 19.52
N ILE A 298 -1.04 16.33 19.55
CA ILE A 298 -0.32 15.87 20.75
C ILE A 298 -0.18 17.01 21.78
N GLU A 299 0.06 18.24 21.33
CA GLU A 299 0.22 19.43 22.18
C GLU A 299 -1.12 20.11 22.57
N SER A 300 -2.27 19.52 22.23
CA SER A 300 -3.60 20.17 22.36
C SER A 300 -4.00 20.48 23.82
N GLY A 301 -3.41 19.78 24.78
CA GLY A 301 -3.78 19.76 26.21
C GLY A 301 -4.90 18.78 26.57
N GLU A 302 -5.57 18.21 25.56
CA GLU A 302 -6.52 17.09 25.64
C GLU A 302 -6.24 16.21 24.40
N PRO A 303 -5.09 15.50 24.35
CA PRO A 303 -4.68 14.77 23.14
C PRO A 303 -5.55 13.53 22.90
N PRO A 304 -5.71 13.10 21.64
CA PRO A 304 -6.47 11.88 21.33
C PRO A 304 -5.82 10.65 21.98
N ASN A 305 -6.64 9.67 22.34
CA ASN A 305 -6.15 8.41 22.89
C ASN A 305 -5.43 7.59 21.80
N PHE A 306 -6.02 7.47 20.62
CA PHE A 306 -5.38 6.80 19.48
C PHE A 306 -5.19 7.76 18.33
N LEU A 307 -3.94 7.95 17.89
CA LEU A 307 -3.58 8.80 16.76
C LEU A 307 -2.88 7.98 15.68
N PHE A 308 -3.41 7.98 14.45
CA PHE A 308 -2.71 7.48 13.27
C PHE A 308 -2.27 8.65 12.39
N SER A 309 -0.96 8.80 12.20
CA SER A 309 -0.34 9.81 11.34
C SER A 309 0.30 9.13 10.14
N TYR A 310 0.09 9.62 8.92
CA TYR A 310 0.56 8.98 7.69
C TYR A 310 1.30 9.95 6.77
N LEU A 311 2.48 9.53 6.29
CA LEU A 311 3.43 10.32 5.51
C LEU A 311 3.79 9.58 4.20
N VAL A 312 3.49 10.18 3.05
CA VAL A 312 3.63 9.55 1.71
C VAL A 312 4.95 9.85 0.99
N GLN A 313 5.67 10.89 1.39
CA GLN A 313 6.79 11.46 0.60
C GLN A 313 7.85 10.45 0.13
N VAL A 314 8.17 9.44 0.95
CA VAL A 314 9.25 8.49 0.63
C VAL A 314 8.88 7.60 -0.55
N ASP A 315 7.66 7.05 -0.56
CA ASP A 315 7.16 6.25 -1.68
C ASP A 315 7.04 7.07 -2.97
N GLU A 316 6.46 8.29 -2.89
CA GLU A 316 6.35 9.19 -4.03
C GLU A 316 7.72 9.58 -4.63
N ALA A 317 8.76 9.75 -3.79
CA ALA A 317 10.12 9.92 -4.27
C ALA A 317 10.69 8.63 -4.91
N GLY A 318 10.24 7.45 -4.45
CA GLY A 318 10.53 6.15 -5.04
C GLY A 318 9.91 6.02 -6.43
N HIS A 319 8.62 6.30 -6.58
CA HIS A 319 7.93 6.29 -7.86
C HIS A 319 8.54 7.26 -8.87
N GLN A 320 8.96 8.45 -8.43
CA GLN A 320 9.53 9.46 -9.32
C GLN A 320 11.01 9.21 -9.72
N TYR A 321 11.80 8.54 -8.88
CA TYR A 321 13.26 8.46 -9.06
C TYR A 321 13.92 7.08 -8.81
N GLY A 322 13.22 6.14 -8.18
CA GLY A 322 13.72 4.82 -7.73
C GLY A 322 14.20 4.83 -6.29
N GLY A 323 14.00 3.70 -5.57
CA GLY A 323 14.32 3.52 -4.14
C GLY A 323 15.82 3.47 -3.80
N ALA A 324 16.71 3.57 -4.80
CA ALA A 324 18.15 3.76 -4.62
C ALA A 324 18.63 5.18 -4.98
N SER A 325 17.71 6.10 -5.32
CA SER A 325 18.06 7.43 -5.81
C SER A 325 18.48 8.39 -4.68
N PRO A 326 19.27 9.43 -5.00
CA PRO A 326 19.53 10.54 -4.08
C PRO A 326 18.26 11.27 -3.63
N GLN A 327 17.22 11.29 -4.46
CA GLN A 327 15.93 11.92 -4.17
C GLN A 327 15.14 11.16 -3.11
N TYR A 328 15.12 9.83 -3.20
CA TYR A 328 14.54 8.93 -2.19
C TYR A 328 15.31 9.03 -0.86
N ALA A 329 16.65 9.04 -0.90
CA ALA A 329 17.46 9.29 0.30
C ALA A 329 17.20 10.67 0.92
N ALA A 330 17.01 11.71 0.10
CA ALA A 330 16.65 13.03 0.58
C ALA A 330 15.19 13.13 1.10
N ALA A 331 14.29 12.28 0.62
CA ALA A 331 12.93 12.12 1.17
C ALA A 331 13.00 11.53 2.57
N ILE A 332 13.72 10.42 2.75
CA ILE A 332 13.96 9.81 4.07
C ILE A 332 14.52 10.82 5.06
N ASN A 333 15.51 11.65 4.68
CA ASN A 333 16.08 12.67 5.58
C ASN A 333 15.10 13.80 5.97
N ARG A 334 14.05 14.04 5.17
CA ARG A 334 12.95 14.96 5.55
C ARG A 334 11.94 14.26 6.46
N THR A 335 11.59 13.01 6.16
CA THR A 335 10.77 12.17 7.04
C THR A 335 11.45 11.96 8.40
N ASP A 336 12.77 11.82 8.46
CA ASP A 336 13.57 11.84 9.69
C ASP A 336 13.35 13.12 10.51
N THR A 337 13.39 14.29 9.85
CA THR A 337 13.11 15.58 10.48
C THR A 337 11.66 15.65 11.02
N ASN A 338 10.70 15.06 10.29
CA ASN A 338 9.30 14.98 10.72
C ASN A 338 9.13 14.06 11.95
N ILE A 339 9.76 12.87 11.95
CA ILE A 339 9.81 11.96 13.10
C ILE A 339 10.41 12.67 14.31
N GLY A 340 11.52 13.41 14.15
CA GLY A 340 12.12 14.19 15.23
C GLY A 340 11.17 15.21 15.85
N ALA A 341 10.41 15.94 15.02
CA ALA A 341 9.42 16.90 15.50
C ALA A 341 8.25 16.23 16.26
N ILE A 342 7.77 15.08 15.78
CA ILE A 342 6.69 14.32 16.43
C ILE A 342 7.17 13.71 17.76
N MET A 343 8.38 13.15 17.80
CA MET A 343 8.94 12.57 19.03
C MET A 343 9.24 13.64 20.10
N GLU A 344 9.66 14.85 19.72
CA GLU A 344 9.79 15.96 20.67
C GLU A 344 8.44 16.37 21.27
N ALA A 345 7.37 16.42 20.46
CA ALA A 345 6.02 16.70 20.94
C ALA A 345 5.53 15.59 21.90
N VAL A 346 5.75 14.32 21.57
CA VAL A 346 5.49 13.18 22.46
C VAL A 346 6.20 13.36 23.80
N ASN A 347 7.52 13.57 23.78
CA ASN A 347 8.35 13.72 24.97
C ASN A 347 8.00 14.93 25.86
N THR A 348 7.38 15.97 25.28
CA THR A 348 7.03 17.21 25.99
C THR A 348 5.54 17.33 26.35
N SER A 349 4.68 16.48 25.80
CA SER A 349 3.23 16.45 26.06
C SER A 349 2.87 16.27 27.54
N GLY A 350 3.67 15.49 28.28
CA GLY A 350 3.40 15.08 29.65
C GLY A 350 2.62 13.77 29.79
N GLU A 351 2.16 13.20 28.67
CA GLU A 351 1.45 11.92 28.61
C GLU A 351 2.39 10.73 28.34
N ASN A 352 1.98 9.53 28.76
CA ASN A 352 2.74 8.30 28.54
C ASN A 352 2.36 7.63 27.21
N TRP A 353 2.89 8.15 26.10
CA TRP A 353 2.65 7.60 24.77
C TRP A 353 3.40 6.28 24.54
N THR A 354 2.71 5.32 23.92
CA THR A 354 3.37 4.27 23.14
C THR A 354 3.41 4.70 21.67
N VAL A 355 4.59 4.68 21.05
CA VAL A 355 4.76 5.05 19.63
C VAL A 355 5.13 3.83 18.81
N ILE A 356 4.39 3.56 17.74
CA ILE A 356 4.67 2.51 16.76
C ILE A 356 4.92 3.16 15.40
N VAL A 357 6.12 3.05 14.86
CA VAL A 357 6.44 3.52 13.49
C VAL A 357 6.51 2.31 12.57
N VAL A 358 5.80 2.34 11.45
CA VAL A 358 5.65 1.20 10.54
C VAL A 358 5.72 1.64 9.08
N THR A 359 6.31 0.79 8.25
CA THR A 359 6.17 0.86 6.79
C THR A 359 5.37 -0.32 6.28
N ASP A 360 4.62 -0.08 5.22
CA ASP A 360 3.64 -0.99 4.64
C ASP A 360 4.24 -1.84 3.51
N HIS A 361 5.18 -1.29 2.74
CA HIS A 361 6.06 -1.99 1.82
C HIS A 361 7.43 -1.30 1.70
N GLY A 362 8.34 -1.90 0.94
CA GLY A 362 9.55 -1.25 0.45
C GLY A 362 9.42 -0.85 -1.02
N HIS A 363 10.53 -0.50 -1.67
CA HIS A 363 10.51 0.00 -3.05
C HIS A 363 11.68 -0.55 -3.88
N GLN A 364 11.47 -0.82 -5.17
CA GLN A 364 12.52 -1.26 -6.09
C GLN A 364 13.65 -0.21 -6.18
N PRO A 365 14.92 -0.64 -6.31
CA PRO A 365 16.05 0.28 -6.30
C PRO A 365 16.11 1.16 -7.57
N GLN A 366 15.72 0.63 -8.73
CA GLN A 366 15.62 1.38 -9.98
C GLN A 366 14.31 2.18 -10.10
N LEU A 367 14.30 3.20 -10.97
CA LEU A 367 13.08 3.79 -11.50
C LEU A 367 12.37 2.76 -12.41
N GLY A 368 11.06 2.61 -12.26
CA GLY A 368 10.26 1.63 -12.99
C GLY A 368 8.82 1.64 -12.49
N PHE A 369 8.20 0.46 -12.35
CA PHE A 369 6.89 0.32 -11.70
C PHE A 369 6.88 0.75 -10.22
N GLY A 370 8.04 0.60 -9.55
CA GLY A 370 8.27 1.08 -8.19
C GLY A 370 8.10 -0.02 -7.14
N HIS A 371 6.88 -0.46 -6.90
CA HIS A 371 6.56 -1.56 -5.98
C HIS A 371 5.31 -2.31 -6.44
N GLY A 372 5.07 -3.50 -5.92
CA GLY A 372 3.94 -4.36 -6.27
C GLY A 372 4.31 -5.81 -6.60
N PHE A 373 5.60 -6.12 -6.76
CA PHE A 373 6.09 -7.48 -6.96
C PHE A 373 6.67 -8.02 -5.64
N GLN A 374 7.69 -8.88 -5.73
CA GLN A 374 8.18 -9.69 -4.60
C GLN A 374 9.70 -9.64 -4.44
N SER A 375 10.38 -8.60 -4.94
CA SER A 375 11.81 -8.47 -4.68
C SER A 375 12.08 -8.26 -3.18
N PRO A 376 13.26 -8.64 -2.67
CA PRO A 376 13.63 -8.37 -1.29
C PRO A 376 13.60 -6.89 -0.90
N ASP A 377 13.86 -5.97 -1.84
CA ASP A 377 13.74 -4.52 -1.59
C ASP A 377 12.26 -4.08 -1.50
N GLU A 378 11.33 -4.66 -2.27
CA GLU A 378 9.88 -4.37 -2.16
C GLU A 378 9.23 -5.02 -0.92
N THR A 379 9.67 -6.21 -0.53
CA THR A 379 9.05 -7.02 0.54
C THR A 379 9.67 -6.80 1.92
N SER A 380 10.71 -5.97 2.03
CA SER A 380 11.37 -5.64 3.30
C SER A 380 10.66 -4.51 4.04
N THR A 381 9.79 -4.87 4.98
CA THR A 381 9.11 -3.95 5.89
C THR A 381 9.74 -3.97 7.29
N TRP A 382 9.22 -3.16 8.21
CA TRP A 382 9.72 -3.04 9.57
C TRP A 382 8.67 -2.40 10.48
N VAL A 383 8.84 -2.59 11.79
CA VAL A 383 8.02 -1.99 12.84
C VAL A 383 8.94 -1.58 13.99
N ILE A 384 9.03 -0.28 14.30
CA ILE A 384 9.72 0.21 15.50
C ILE A 384 8.67 0.47 16.57
N ALA A 385 8.87 -0.05 17.79
CA ALA A 385 7.96 0.15 18.92
C ALA A 385 8.70 0.77 20.12
N ASN A 386 8.21 1.92 20.57
CA ASN A 386 8.74 2.74 21.66
C ASN A 386 7.68 2.89 22.77
N GLY A 387 8.11 2.94 24.03
CA GLY A 387 7.24 3.10 25.19
C GLY A 387 7.31 1.92 26.16
N ASP A 388 6.45 1.92 27.18
CA ASP A 388 6.46 0.92 28.24
C ASP A 388 6.28 -0.52 27.70
N GLY A 389 7.19 -1.41 28.10
CA GLY A 389 7.23 -2.80 27.64
C GLY A 389 8.10 -3.06 26.39
N PHE A 390 8.66 -2.02 25.78
CA PHE A 390 9.62 -2.13 24.69
C PHE A 390 11.04 -1.75 25.15
N ASP A 391 11.89 -2.76 25.35
CA ASP A 391 13.29 -2.57 25.78
C ASP A 391 14.12 -1.78 24.74
N PRO A 392 14.74 -0.64 25.12
CA PRO A 392 15.58 0.16 24.24
C PRO A 392 16.75 -0.58 23.57
N GLY A 393 17.10 -0.15 22.37
CA GLY A 393 18.29 -0.57 21.61
C GLY A 393 18.24 -2.02 21.11
N ARG A 394 17.07 -2.65 21.16
CA ARG A 394 16.90 -4.05 20.76
C ARG A 394 16.37 -4.18 19.35
N MET A 395 16.67 -5.31 18.72
CA MET A 395 15.97 -5.76 17.52
C MET A 395 15.02 -6.91 17.84
N ASN A 396 13.95 -7.07 17.05
CA ASN A 396 13.09 -8.25 17.09
C ASN A 396 13.04 -8.92 15.70
N LEU A 397 13.14 -10.26 15.67
CA LEU A 397 13.17 -11.05 14.42
C LEU A 397 11.81 -11.70 14.08
N ALA A 398 10.76 -11.34 14.80
CA ALA A 398 9.46 -12.00 14.75
C ALA A 398 8.27 -11.03 14.61
N TYR A 399 8.50 -9.72 14.70
CA TYR A 399 7.51 -8.67 14.42
C TYR A 399 6.99 -8.76 12.98
N SER A 400 5.70 -8.46 12.78
CA SER A 400 5.05 -8.37 11.47
C SER A 400 4.14 -7.14 11.40
N ILE A 401 3.83 -6.65 10.20
CA ILE A 401 2.97 -5.46 10.05
C ILE A 401 1.52 -5.71 10.53
N VAL A 402 1.05 -6.96 10.47
CA VAL A 402 -0.26 -7.36 11.03
C VAL A 402 -0.31 -7.42 12.56
N ASP A 403 0.83 -7.32 13.25
CA ASP A 403 0.89 -7.31 14.72
C ASP A 403 0.50 -5.93 15.29
N VAL A 404 0.46 -4.87 14.47
CA VAL A 404 0.13 -3.48 14.90
C VAL A 404 -1.28 -3.41 15.51
N THR A 405 -2.32 -3.80 14.79
CA THR A 405 -3.71 -3.77 15.31
C THR A 405 -3.90 -4.58 16.61
N PRO A 406 -3.45 -5.85 16.70
CA PRO A 406 -3.45 -6.60 17.96
C PRO A 406 -2.69 -5.91 19.11
N THR A 407 -1.63 -5.16 18.82
CA THR A 407 -0.84 -4.43 19.82
C THR A 407 -1.61 -3.25 20.37
N VAL A 408 -2.14 -2.40 19.50
CA VAL A 408 -2.94 -1.23 19.91
C VAL A 408 -4.10 -1.70 20.79
N LEU A 409 -4.89 -2.69 20.34
CA LEU A 409 -6.01 -3.22 21.13
C LEU A 409 -5.55 -3.76 22.49
N SER A 410 -4.41 -4.45 22.55
CA SER A 410 -3.85 -4.96 23.80
C SER A 410 -3.38 -3.85 24.75
N LEU A 411 -2.95 -2.69 24.26
CA LEU A 411 -2.52 -1.55 25.10
C LEU A 411 -3.72 -0.87 25.76
N PHE A 412 -4.83 -0.75 25.04
CA PHE A 412 -6.12 -0.29 25.57
C PHE A 412 -6.85 -1.31 26.46
N GLY A 413 -6.28 -2.51 26.67
CA GLY A 413 -6.96 -3.59 27.41
C GLY A 413 -8.12 -4.25 26.66
N GLY A 414 -8.26 -3.94 25.36
CA GLY A 414 -9.26 -4.51 24.46
C GLY A 414 -9.00 -5.99 24.11
N PRO A 415 -10.03 -6.70 23.62
CA PRO A 415 -9.87 -8.08 23.17
C PRO A 415 -9.00 -8.14 21.89
N PRO A 416 -8.27 -9.25 21.67
CA PRO A 416 -7.52 -9.42 20.43
C PRO A 416 -8.46 -9.49 19.20
N PRO A 417 -8.02 -8.95 18.05
CA PRO A 417 -8.83 -8.88 16.84
C PRO A 417 -9.19 -10.28 16.32
N THR A 418 -10.48 -10.54 16.14
CA THR A 418 -10.95 -11.88 15.75
C THR A 418 -10.59 -12.17 14.29
N GLY A 419 -9.92 -13.30 14.05
CA GLY A 419 -9.51 -13.73 12.70
C GLY A 419 -8.22 -13.11 12.18
N SER A 420 -7.63 -12.16 12.92
CA SER A 420 -6.26 -11.71 12.69
C SER A 420 -5.27 -12.85 12.97
N PRO A 421 -4.32 -13.13 12.07
CA PRO A 421 -3.15 -13.98 12.35
C PRO A 421 -2.04 -13.25 13.13
N GLY A 422 -2.16 -11.94 13.33
CA GLY A 422 -1.21 -11.15 14.12
C GLY A 422 -1.38 -11.35 15.63
N VAL A 423 -0.37 -10.96 16.39
CA VAL A 423 -0.37 -10.97 17.87
C VAL A 423 0.20 -9.67 18.41
N SER A 424 -0.09 -9.31 19.65
CA SER A 424 0.50 -8.09 20.23
C SER A 424 2.03 -8.21 20.31
N LEU A 425 2.74 -7.17 19.85
CA LEU A 425 4.20 -7.05 19.83
C LEU A 425 4.81 -7.24 21.22
N THR A 426 4.08 -6.87 22.29
CA THR A 426 4.50 -7.06 23.69
C THR A 426 4.62 -8.54 24.07
N THR A 427 3.92 -9.44 23.38
CA THR A 427 4.01 -10.91 23.57
C THR A 427 5.24 -11.52 22.88
N LEU A 428 5.93 -10.76 22.02
CA LEU A 428 7.03 -11.22 21.18
C LEU A 428 8.43 -11.00 21.78
N GLY A 429 8.51 -10.52 23.03
CA GLY A 429 9.78 -10.21 23.71
C GLY A 429 10.76 -11.39 23.83
N SER A 430 10.31 -12.64 23.69
CA SER A 430 11.19 -13.83 23.61
C SER A 430 12.04 -13.88 22.34
N SER A 431 11.71 -13.08 21.32
CA SER A 431 12.46 -12.90 20.07
C SER A 431 13.28 -11.60 20.04
N ASN A 432 13.34 -10.87 21.15
CA ASN A 432 14.19 -9.70 21.30
C ASN A 432 15.66 -10.10 21.39
N VAL A 433 16.50 -9.47 20.59
CA VAL A 433 17.96 -9.57 20.64
C VAL A 433 18.52 -8.19 20.98
N LEU A 434 19.49 -8.13 21.89
CA LEU A 434 20.31 -6.94 22.11
C LEU A 434 21.64 -7.17 21.38
N PRO A 435 21.87 -6.55 20.21
CA PRO A 435 23.12 -6.69 19.46
C PRO A 435 24.23 -5.77 20.01
N ASP A 436 25.49 -6.08 19.68
CA ASP A 436 26.64 -5.19 19.95
C ASP A 436 26.64 -3.94 19.04
N ASP A 437 26.05 -4.08 17.84
CA ASP A 437 25.91 -3.07 16.79
C ASP A 437 24.50 -3.26 16.18
N LEU A 438 23.60 -2.32 16.46
CA LEU A 438 22.18 -2.42 16.06
C LEU A 438 22.01 -2.33 14.56
N ASP A 439 22.65 -1.35 13.93
CA ASP A 439 22.57 -1.10 12.49
C ASP A 439 23.08 -2.31 11.69
N GLN A 440 24.25 -2.85 12.04
CA GLN A 440 24.79 -4.03 11.36
C GLN A 440 23.89 -5.25 11.57
N ALA A 441 23.30 -5.44 12.76
CA ALA A 441 22.40 -6.55 13.03
C ALA A 441 21.05 -6.44 12.29
N LEU A 442 20.51 -5.23 12.14
CA LEU A 442 19.33 -4.93 11.31
C LEU A 442 19.63 -5.19 9.83
N LEU A 443 20.76 -4.70 9.32
CA LEU A 443 21.21 -4.96 7.94
C LEU A 443 21.41 -6.47 7.67
N ASP A 444 22.01 -7.20 8.62
CA ASP A 444 22.21 -8.66 8.56
C ASP A 444 20.89 -9.45 8.63
N ALA A 445 19.83 -8.88 9.19
CA ALA A 445 18.49 -9.47 9.17
C ALA A 445 17.79 -9.18 7.84
N ILE A 446 17.80 -7.92 7.37
CA ILE A 446 17.24 -7.52 6.05
C ILE A 446 17.88 -8.32 4.91
N ALA A 447 19.20 -8.57 4.98
CA ALA A 447 19.94 -9.36 3.99
C ALA A 447 19.49 -10.84 3.88
N ARG A 448 18.64 -11.33 4.80
CA ARG A 448 18.04 -12.69 4.75
C ARG A 448 16.70 -12.71 4.01
N ASN A 449 16.12 -11.55 3.70
CA ASN A 449 14.89 -11.47 2.92
C ASN A 449 15.15 -12.03 1.51
N GLY A 450 14.38 -13.06 1.17
CA GLY A 450 14.48 -13.78 -0.09
C GLY A 450 13.24 -13.57 -0.97
N TRP A 451 13.26 -14.16 -2.15
CA TRP A 451 12.05 -14.29 -2.97
C TRP A 451 11.15 -15.40 -2.41
N PRO A 452 9.82 -15.33 -2.60
CA PRO A 452 8.93 -16.47 -2.42
C PRO A 452 9.26 -17.61 -3.39
N ASP A 453 8.63 -18.76 -3.21
CA ASP A 453 8.67 -19.85 -4.19
C ASP A 453 8.13 -19.39 -5.56
N ILE A 454 8.48 -20.13 -6.62
CA ILE A 454 8.17 -19.75 -8.00
C ILE A 454 6.65 -19.65 -8.24
N ALA A 455 5.84 -20.52 -7.63
CA ALA A 455 4.40 -20.53 -7.84
C ALA A 455 3.74 -19.31 -7.16
N THR A 456 4.12 -19.02 -5.91
CA THR A 456 3.68 -17.82 -5.19
C THR A 456 4.14 -16.53 -5.89
N ASN A 457 5.40 -16.47 -6.35
CA ASN A 457 5.91 -15.32 -7.09
C ASN A 457 5.12 -15.05 -8.38
N VAL A 458 4.87 -16.09 -9.18
CA VAL A 458 4.06 -15.99 -10.41
C VAL A 458 2.63 -15.59 -10.09
N ALA A 459 2.00 -16.20 -9.07
CA ALA A 459 0.63 -15.88 -8.68
C ALA A 459 0.46 -14.41 -8.26
N LEU A 460 1.35 -13.90 -7.41
CA LEU A 460 1.33 -12.49 -6.99
C LEU A 460 1.65 -11.55 -8.15
N SER A 461 2.62 -11.89 -9.00
CA SER A 461 2.95 -11.09 -10.19
C SER A 461 1.77 -10.96 -11.16
N VAL A 462 1.04 -12.07 -11.40
CA VAL A 462 -0.19 -12.05 -12.18
C VAL A 462 -1.26 -11.20 -11.47
N ARG A 463 -1.44 -11.37 -10.16
CA ARG A 463 -2.40 -10.58 -9.36
C ARG A 463 -2.15 -9.08 -9.52
N THR A 464 -0.93 -8.61 -9.26
CA THR A 464 -0.55 -7.20 -9.37
C THR A 464 -0.81 -6.66 -10.78
N ILE A 465 -0.35 -7.37 -11.82
CA ILE A 465 -0.52 -6.93 -13.21
C ILE A 465 -2.00 -6.71 -13.59
N PHE A 466 -2.91 -7.59 -13.14
CA PHE A 466 -4.34 -7.42 -13.42
C PHE A 466 -5.05 -6.46 -12.45
N ALA A 467 -4.65 -6.42 -11.18
CA ALA A 467 -5.25 -5.58 -10.15
C ALA A 467 -4.93 -4.08 -10.31
N SER A 468 -3.77 -3.73 -10.84
CA SER A 468 -3.41 -2.32 -11.10
C SER A 468 -4.17 -1.71 -12.30
N ILE A 469 -4.70 -2.52 -13.23
CA ILE A 469 -5.43 -2.03 -14.43
C ILE A 469 -6.66 -1.17 -14.06
N PRO A 470 -7.62 -1.62 -13.24
CA PRO A 470 -8.77 -0.77 -12.86
C PRO A 470 -8.32 0.47 -12.09
N TYR A 471 -7.29 0.39 -11.25
CA TYR A 471 -6.77 1.54 -10.49
C TYR A 471 -6.21 2.63 -11.42
N PHE A 472 -5.40 2.25 -12.42
CA PHE A 472 -4.91 3.20 -13.42
C PHE A 472 -6.03 3.82 -14.27
N LEU A 473 -7.10 3.07 -14.57
CA LEU A 473 -8.26 3.62 -15.27
C LEU A 473 -9.03 4.64 -14.42
N ASP A 474 -9.19 4.36 -13.13
CA ASP A 474 -9.90 5.24 -12.19
C ASP A 474 -9.13 6.55 -11.96
N GLY A 475 -7.81 6.45 -11.74
CA GLY A 475 -6.87 7.60 -11.70
C GLY A 475 -6.66 8.33 -13.04
N GLY A 476 -7.40 7.98 -14.10
CA GLY A 476 -7.36 8.67 -15.40
C GLY A 476 -6.13 8.35 -16.28
N ILE A 477 -5.28 7.40 -15.87
CA ILE A 477 -4.12 6.91 -16.62
C ILE A 477 -4.60 5.97 -17.74
N ASN A 478 -5.01 6.58 -18.85
CA ASN A 478 -5.46 5.88 -20.06
C ASN A 478 -4.31 5.16 -20.80
N SER A 479 -3.06 5.30 -20.36
CA SER A 479 -1.86 4.73 -20.98
C SER A 479 -1.40 3.41 -20.33
N ILE A 480 -2.32 2.54 -19.90
CA ILE A 480 -2.02 1.20 -19.32
C ILE A 480 -0.98 0.43 -20.16
N THR A 481 -1.06 0.54 -21.49
CA THR A 481 -0.12 -0.09 -22.44
C THR A 481 1.33 0.36 -22.25
N ALA A 482 1.56 1.60 -21.79
CA ALA A 482 2.89 2.13 -21.46
C ALA A 482 3.36 1.66 -20.07
N THR A 483 2.48 1.63 -19.07
CA THR A 483 2.82 1.10 -17.73
C THR A 483 3.19 -0.39 -17.80
N LEU A 484 2.40 -1.19 -18.52
CA LEU A 484 2.70 -2.61 -18.79
C LEU A 484 3.94 -2.79 -19.67
N GLN A 485 4.31 -1.80 -20.49
CA GLN A 485 5.57 -1.82 -21.23
C GLN A 485 6.77 -1.59 -20.30
N GLY A 486 6.69 -0.68 -19.32
CA GLY A 486 7.73 -0.48 -18.31
C GLY A 486 8.06 -1.78 -17.56
N ILE A 487 7.04 -2.45 -17.03
CA ILE A 487 7.19 -3.76 -16.36
C ILE A 487 7.79 -4.83 -17.31
N ALA A 488 7.48 -4.76 -18.61
CA ALA A 488 8.08 -5.64 -19.62
C ALA A 488 9.55 -5.30 -19.93
N ASP A 489 9.95 -4.03 -19.80
CA ASP A 489 11.31 -3.55 -20.05
C ASP A 489 12.23 -3.72 -18.82
N ASP A 490 11.66 -3.81 -17.61
CA ASP A 490 12.39 -4.05 -16.35
C ASP A 490 13.10 -5.43 -16.28
N ASN A 491 12.86 -6.31 -17.26
CA ASN A 491 13.50 -7.63 -17.43
C ASN A 491 13.42 -8.56 -16.20
N ILE A 492 12.38 -8.42 -15.39
CA ILE A 492 12.15 -9.26 -14.22
C ILE A 492 11.67 -10.65 -14.68
N PHE A 493 12.38 -11.69 -14.23
CA PHE A 493 12.18 -13.07 -14.67
C PHE A 493 10.71 -13.52 -14.50
N LEU A 494 10.13 -14.09 -15.56
CA LEU A 494 8.69 -14.42 -15.74
C LEU A 494 7.74 -13.20 -15.75
N ILE A 495 7.91 -12.22 -14.86
CA ILE A 495 7.02 -11.05 -14.73
C ILE A 495 6.95 -10.23 -16.02
N SER A 496 8.09 -9.91 -16.65
CA SER A 496 8.11 -9.12 -17.88
C SER A 496 7.42 -9.82 -19.06
N GLN A 497 7.39 -11.16 -19.08
CA GLN A 497 6.64 -11.92 -20.09
C GLN A 497 5.13 -11.87 -19.81
N LEU A 498 4.73 -11.97 -18.54
CA LEU A 498 3.32 -11.82 -18.12
C LEU A 498 2.78 -10.42 -18.42
N ALA A 499 3.58 -9.37 -18.18
CA ALA A 499 3.21 -7.99 -18.50
C ALA A 499 3.02 -7.79 -20.02
N ALA A 500 3.90 -8.37 -20.85
CA ALA A 500 3.75 -8.37 -22.30
C ALA A 500 2.47 -9.09 -22.78
N VAL A 501 2.07 -10.19 -22.13
CA VAL A 501 0.79 -10.88 -22.42
C VAL A 501 -0.41 -10.05 -21.96
N ALA A 502 -0.39 -9.48 -20.76
CA ALA A 502 -1.45 -8.62 -20.26
C ALA A 502 -1.64 -7.37 -21.13
N LYS A 503 -0.55 -6.79 -21.66
CA LYS A 503 -0.59 -5.71 -22.64
C LYS A 503 -1.38 -6.10 -23.90
N VAL A 504 -1.17 -7.30 -24.44
CA VAL A 504 -1.96 -7.81 -25.58
C VAL A 504 -3.42 -7.99 -25.19
N VAL A 505 -3.72 -8.51 -23.99
CA VAL A 505 -5.11 -8.63 -23.50
C VAL A 505 -5.80 -7.26 -23.42
N VAL A 506 -5.16 -6.26 -22.83
CA VAL A 506 -5.69 -4.88 -22.77
C VAL A 506 -5.90 -4.29 -24.16
N GLN A 507 -4.94 -4.48 -25.08
CA GLN A 507 -5.05 -4.02 -26.47
C GLN A 507 -6.20 -4.69 -27.24
N VAL A 508 -6.52 -5.96 -26.94
CA VAL A 508 -7.61 -6.71 -27.57
C VAL A 508 -8.97 -6.37 -26.98
N LEU A 509 -9.05 -6.14 -25.67
CA LEU A 509 -10.30 -5.77 -24.99
C LEU A 509 -10.66 -4.28 -25.18
N GLY A 510 -9.69 -3.43 -25.55
CA GLY A 510 -9.89 -2.01 -25.85
C GLY A 510 -10.07 -1.15 -24.60
N ASN A 511 -10.73 0.01 -24.73
CA ASN A 511 -11.08 0.88 -23.60
C ASN A 511 -12.24 0.27 -22.79
N VAL A 512 -11.95 -0.80 -22.06
CA VAL A 512 -12.84 -1.39 -21.07
C VAL A 512 -13.00 -0.41 -19.90
N GLY A 513 -14.22 -0.21 -19.41
CA GLY A 513 -14.47 0.62 -18.23
C GLY A 513 -14.06 -0.08 -16.93
N VAL A 514 -13.74 0.71 -15.90
CA VAL A 514 -13.28 0.27 -14.57
C VAL A 514 -14.04 -0.97 -14.06
N ALA A 515 -15.38 -0.95 -14.06
CA ALA A 515 -16.19 -2.06 -13.55
C ALA A 515 -15.89 -3.45 -14.18
N ALA A 516 -15.57 -3.50 -15.48
CA ALA A 516 -15.28 -4.77 -16.16
C ALA A 516 -13.80 -5.19 -16.03
N THR A 517 -12.87 -4.26 -15.79
CA THR A 517 -11.50 -4.60 -15.39
C THR A 517 -11.40 -4.98 -13.92
N SER A 518 -12.20 -4.39 -13.03
CA SER A 518 -12.36 -4.82 -11.63
C SER A 518 -12.86 -6.25 -11.52
N ALA A 519 -13.93 -6.62 -12.25
CA ALA A 519 -14.43 -8.00 -12.24
C ALA A 519 -13.39 -9.04 -12.74
N LEU A 520 -12.51 -8.65 -13.67
CA LEU A 520 -11.39 -9.49 -14.10
C LEU A 520 -10.29 -9.55 -13.04
N ALA A 521 -9.96 -8.42 -12.40
CA ALA A 521 -9.00 -8.35 -11.31
C ALA A 521 -9.44 -9.21 -10.10
N GLU A 522 -10.71 -9.15 -9.71
CA GLU A 522 -11.31 -9.99 -8.66
C GLU A 522 -11.24 -11.48 -9.00
N LEU A 523 -11.55 -11.86 -10.25
CA LEU A 523 -11.44 -13.25 -10.69
C LEU A 523 -9.98 -13.74 -10.65
N VAL A 524 -9.02 -12.92 -11.10
CA VAL A 524 -7.59 -13.23 -11.05
C VAL A 524 -7.09 -13.29 -9.60
N ALA A 525 -7.54 -12.39 -8.73
CA ALA A 525 -7.24 -12.41 -7.31
C ALA A 525 -7.71 -13.71 -6.66
N TRP A 526 -8.96 -14.11 -6.90
CA TRP A 526 -9.51 -15.38 -6.42
C TRP A 526 -8.71 -16.59 -6.92
N MET A 527 -8.40 -16.63 -8.23
CA MET A 527 -7.56 -17.68 -8.81
C MET A 527 -6.12 -17.71 -8.27
N THR A 528 -5.62 -16.58 -7.75
CA THR A 528 -4.28 -16.45 -7.17
C THR A 528 -4.30 -16.52 -5.64
N GLY A 529 -5.41 -16.92 -5.02
CA GLY A 529 -5.50 -17.25 -3.60
C GLY A 529 -6.11 -16.18 -2.68
N VAL A 530 -6.81 -15.17 -3.20
CA VAL A 530 -7.55 -14.18 -2.39
C VAL A 530 -8.96 -14.68 -2.10
N ASP A 531 -9.38 -14.67 -0.83
CA ASP A 531 -10.76 -14.99 -0.45
C ASP A 531 -11.71 -13.79 -0.63
N ILE A 532 -12.08 -13.52 -1.89
CA ILE A 532 -13.07 -12.48 -2.22
C ILE A 532 -14.49 -12.80 -1.70
N VAL A 533 -14.75 -14.03 -1.23
CA VAL A 533 -16.05 -14.45 -0.66
C VAL A 533 -16.02 -14.51 0.87
N ALA A 534 -14.92 -14.12 1.50
CA ALA A 534 -14.77 -14.03 2.94
C ALA A 534 -15.96 -13.26 3.57
N GLN A 535 -16.54 -13.88 4.59
CA GLN A 535 -17.54 -13.24 5.44
C GLN A 535 -16.90 -12.29 6.46
N GLY A 536 -15.59 -12.43 6.70
CA GLY A 536 -14.83 -11.69 7.68
C GLY A 536 -15.28 -11.96 9.12
N HIS A 537 -14.94 -11.01 9.99
CA HIS A 537 -15.27 -10.98 11.41
C HIS A 537 -15.92 -9.62 11.76
N PRO A 538 -17.14 -9.35 11.23
CA PRO A 538 -17.86 -8.11 11.50
C PRO A 538 -18.13 -7.96 13.00
N LEU A 539 -17.98 -6.72 13.51
CA LEU A 539 -18.41 -6.40 14.87
C LEU A 539 -19.92 -6.54 15.01
N PRO A 540 -20.43 -6.97 16.18
CA PRO A 540 -21.85 -6.92 16.47
C PRO A 540 -22.39 -5.50 16.32
N PRO A 541 -23.64 -5.31 15.83
CA PRO A 541 -24.23 -3.98 15.75
C PRO A 541 -24.39 -3.36 17.15
N PRO A 542 -24.50 -2.01 17.26
CA PRO A 542 -24.73 -1.36 18.54
C PRO A 542 -25.92 -1.97 19.26
N SER A 543 -25.80 -2.18 20.57
CA SER A 543 -26.91 -2.68 21.36
C SER A 543 -28.05 -1.66 21.31
N VAL A 544 -29.07 -1.92 20.48
CA VAL A 544 -30.30 -1.14 20.47
C VAL A 544 -30.84 -1.18 21.88
N ALA A 545 -30.89 -0.02 22.54
CA ALA A 545 -31.44 0.08 23.88
C ALA A 545 -32.87 -0.48 23.82
N THR A 546 -33.07 -1.67 24.42
CA THR A 546 -34.40 -2.25 24.53
C THR A 546 -35.24 -1.29 25.33
N GLU A 547 -36.19 -0.63 24.66
CA GLU A 547 -37.16 0.26 25.28
C GLU A 547 -37.75 -0.50 26.48
N PRO A 548 -37.66 0.06 27.71
CA PRO A 548 -38.04 -0.68 28.91
C PRO A 548 -39.50 -1.08 28.76
N GLN A 549 -39.75 -2.40 28.70
CA GLN A 549 -41.07 -2.99 28.54
C GLN A 549 -42.00 -2.38 29.59
N ILE A 550 -42.87 -1.45 29.17
CA ILE A 550 -43.85 -0.84 30.04
C ILE A 550 -44.74 -1.99 30.55
N PRO A 551 -44.73 -2.30 31.86
CA PRO A 551 -45.49 -3.44 32.36
C PRO A 551 -46.96 -3.20 32.04
N SER A 552 -47.57 -4.14 31.33
CA SER A 552 -48.96 -4.02 30.90
C SER A 552 -49.88 -3.95 32.12
N VAL A 553 -50.32 -2.74 32.46
CA VAL A 553 -51.31 -2.52 33.51
C VAL A 553 -52.62 -3.15 33.04
N LEU A 554 -52.95 -4.33 33.55
CA LEU A 554 -54.32 -4.83 33.50
C LEU A 554 -55.19 -3.87 34.30
N VAL A 555 -55.97 -3.07 33.61
CA VAL A 555 -57.12 -2.39 34.19
C VAL A 555 -58.19 -3.45 34.40
N ALA A 556 -58.51 -3.72 35.67
CA ALA A 556 -59.52 -4.70 36.11
C ALA A 556 -60.92 -4.07 36.18
#